data_AF-A0A0B5HZ40-F1
#
_entry.id   AF-A0A0B5HZ40-F1
#
_cell.length_a   1.000
_cell.length_b   1.000
_cell.length_c   1.000
_cell.angle_alpha   90.00
_cell.angle_beta   90.00
_cell.angle_gamma   90.00
#
_symmetry.space_group_name_H-M   'P 1'
#
loop_
_entity.id
_entity.type
_entity.pdbx_description
1 polymer ?
#
loop_
_entity_poly.entity_id
_entity_poly.type
_entity_poly.pdbx_seq_one_letter_code
_entity_poly.pdbx_strand_id
1 'polypeptide(L)'
;MFRLNKHDRYLKDLHDKIKDRYDSVSTNIMIKKKKRSLGEIDLLAKKGDTFDLYEVKCSFRITKARKQARSLRKHFDLPINNIYFYCGATSSLVLL
;
A
#
# COMPACT_ATOMS: atom_id res chain seq x y z
N MET A 1 -17.45 -14.07 -14.88
CA MET A 1 -16.07 -13.55 -14.95
C MET A 1 -16.06 -12.16 -14.31
N PHE A 2 -15.52 -12.01 -13.09
CA PHE A 2 -15.55 -10.72 -12.39
C PHE A 2 -14.60 -9.73 -13.07
N ARG A 3 -15.12 -8.61 -13.56
CA ARG A 3 -14.33 -7.54 -14.16
C ARG A 3 -13.60 -6.83 -13.02
N LEU A 4 -12.28 -7.04 -12.89
CA LEU A 4 -11.45 -6.32 -11.93
C LEU A 4 -11.65 -4.82 -12.10
N ASN A 5 -11.87 -4.13 -10.99
CA ASN A 5 -12.06 -2.69 -11.06
C ASN A 5 -10.72 -2.01 -11.42
N LYS A 6 -10.75 -0.70 -11.75
CA LYS A 6 -9.54 0.03 -12.16
C LYS A 6 -8.44 0.00 -11.10
N HIS A 7 -8.82 0.06 -9.83
CA HIS A 7 -7.89 0.03 -8.71
C HIS A 7 -7.20 -1.33 -8.59
N ASP A 8 -7.97 -2.43 -8.63
CA ASP A 8 -7.43 -3.78 -8.48
C ASP A 8 -6.40 -4.12 -9.57
N ARG A 9 -6.62 -3.61 -10.80
CA ARG A 9 -5.63 -3.73 -11.88
C ARG A 9 -4.32 -3.05 -11.53
N TYR A 10 -4.38 -1.80 -11.06
CA TYR A 10 -3.18 -1.07 -10.65
C TYR A 10 -2.49 -1.68 -9.44
N LEU A 11 -3.25 -2.26 -8.53
CA LEU A 11 -2.73 -3.00 -7.39
C LEU A 11 -1.94 -4.22 -7.85
N LYS A 12 -2.52 -5.01 -8.75
CA LYS A 12 -1.87 -6.18 -9.35
C LYS A 12 -0.63 -5.78 -10.14
N ASP A 13 -0.71 -4.74 -10.96
CA ASP A 13 0.43 -4.24 -11.73
C ASP A 13 1.60 -3.82 -10.83
N LEU A 14 1.31 -3.14 -9.71
CA LEU A 14 2.35 -2.78 -8.74
C LEU A 14 2.92 -4.00 -8.04
N HIS A 15 2.07 -4.93 -7.60
CA HIS A 15 2.48 -6.19 -6.98
C HIS A 15 3.47 -6.93 -7.90
N ASP A 16 3.10 -7.14 -9.16
CA ASP A 16 3.94 -7.85 -10.13
C ASP A 16 5.27 -7.13 -10.41
N LYS A 17 5.32 -5.80 -10.31
CA LYS A 17 6.56 -5.02 -10.47
C LYS A 17 7.54 -5.14 -9.30
N ILE A 18 7.04 -5.36 -8.09
CA ILE A 18 7.88 -5.31 -6.87
C ILE A 18 8.14 -6.68 -6.26
N LYS A 19 7.32 -7.70 -6.56
CA LYS A 19 7.36 -9.01 -5.89
C LYS A 19 8.75 -9.64 -5.82
N ASP A 20 9.56 -9.51 -6.86
CA ASP A 20 10.89 -10.14 -6.92
C ASP A 20 11.97 -9.40 -6.09
N ARG A 21 11.63 -8.24 -5.51
CA ARG A 21 12.56 -7.42 -4.70
C ARG A 21 12.42 -7.62 -3.19
N TYR A 22 11.39 -8.37 -2.79
CA TYR A 22 10.94 -8.54 -1.41
C TYR A 22 10.76 -10.02 -1.10
N ASP A 23 10.86 -10.39 0.18
CA ASP A 23 10.70 -11.78 0.61
C ASP A 23 9.23 -12.21 0.53
N SER A 24 8.32 -11.25 0.75
CA SER A 24 6.88 -11.45 0.55
C SER A 24 6.18 -10.12 0.28
N VAL A 25 5.08 -10.20 -0.46
CA VAL A 25 4.21 -9.06 -0.76
C VAL A 25 2.76 -9.46 -0.50
N SER A 26 2.07 -8.68 0.32
CA SER A 26 0.67 -8.90 0.73
C SER A 26 -0.21 -7.74 0.28
N THR A 27 -1.40 -8.02 -0.24
CA THR A 27 -2.36 -7.01 -0.73
C THR A 27 -3.61 -6.92 0.16
N ASN A 28 -4.28 -5.75 0.16
CA ASN A 28 -5.59 -5.53 0.80
C ASN A 28 -5.60 -5.87 2.29
N ILE A 29 -4.62 -5.33 3.02
CA ILE A 29 -4.40 -5.66 4.43
C ILE A 29 -5.25 -4.76 5.30
N MET A 30 -6.18 -5.38 6.03
CA MET A 30 -7.04 -4.66 6.95
C MET A 30 -6.33 -4.43 8.28
N ILE A 31 -6.21 -3.16 8.68
CA ILE A 31 -5.65 -2.77 9.96
C ILE A 31 -6.77 -2.73 10.98
N LYS A 32 -6.68 -3.59 11.99
CA LYS A 32 -7.67 -3.68 13.06
C LYS A 32 -7.04 -3.29 14.39
N LYS A 33 -7.75 -2.50 15.19
CA LYS A 33 -7.42 -2.28 16.61
C LYS A 33 -8.61 -2.67 17.46
N LYS A 34 -8.41 -3.68 18.31
CA LYS A 34 -9.47 -4.34 19.09
C LYS A 34 -10.62 -4.77 18.17
N LYS A 35 -11.77 -4.09 18.24
CA LYS A 35 -12.99 -4.37 17.47
C LYS A 35 -13.28 -3.36 16.35
N ARG A 36 -12.39 -2.39 16.10
CA ARG A 36 -12.58 -1.34 15.08
C ARG A 36 -11.60 -1.51 13.93
N SER A 37 -12.10 -1.42 12.69
CA SER A 37 -11.26 -1.24 11.51
C SER A 37 -10.71 0.18 11.51
N LEU A 38 -9.39 0.33 11.40
CA LEU A 38 -8.70 1.62 11.35
C LEU A 38 -8.38 2.04 9.92
N GLY A 39 -8.44 1.09 8.98
CA GLY A 39 -8.16 1.34 7.58
C GLY A 39 -7.70 0.08 6.86
N GLU A 40 -7.34 0.28 5.60
CA GLU A 40 -6.81 -0.74 4.71
C GLU A 40 -5.50 -0.24 4.11
N ILE A 41 -4.56 -1.14 3.92
CA ILE A 41 -3.36 -0.94 3.12
C ILE A 41 -3.52 -1.69 1.83
N ASP A 42 -3.27 -0.99 0.74
CA ASP A 42 -3.31 -1.59 -0.58
C ASP A 42 -2.22 -2.67 -0.70
N LEU A 43 -0.97 -2.35 -0.34
CA LEU A 43 0.19 -3.28 -0.43
C LEU A 43 1.18 -3.13 0.73
N LEU A 44 1.63 -4.26 1.28
CA LEU A 44 2.71 -4.35 2.27
C LEU A 44 3.76 -5.32 1.75
N ALA A 45 5.01 -4.86 1.67
CA ALA A 45 6.13 -5.65 1.19
C ALA A 45 7.16 -5.83 2.31
N LYS A 46 7.58 -7.07 2.56
CA LYS A 46 8.54 -7.42 3.62
C LYS A 46 9.92 -7.67 3.02
N LYS A 47 10.96 -7.09 3.63
CA LYS A 47 12.37 -7.35 3.30
C LYS A 47 13.19 -7.46 4.58
N GLY A 48 13.71 -8.66 4.85
CA GLY A 48 14.30 -9.00 6.13
C GLY A 48 13.31 -8.72 7.26
N ASP A 49 13.74 -7.95 8.26
CA ASP A 49 12.92 -7.58 9.41
C ASP A 49 12.11 -6.30 9.20
N THR A 50 12.18 -5.67 8.02
CA THR A 50 11.53 -4.39 7.75
C THR A 50 10.40 -4.51 6.74
N PHE A 51 9.51 -3.52 6.75
CA PHE A 51 8.36 -3.46 5.86
C PHE A 51 8.29 -2.14 5.10
N ASP A 52 7.95 -2.21 3.82
CA ASP A 52 7.56 -1.07 3.02
C ASP A 52 6.05 -1.11 2.75
N LEU A 53 5.40 0.05 2.89
CA LEU A 53 3.98 0.23 2.63
C LEU A 53 3.76 0.91 1.29
N TYR A 54 2.72 0.52 0.58
CA TYR A 54 2.32 1.13 -0.68
C TYR A 54 0.82 1.44 -0.65
N GLU A 55 0.49 2.71 -0.86
CA GLU A 55 -0.87 3.18 -1.08
C GLU A 55 -1.10 3.38 -2.59
N VAL A 56 -2.02 2.64 -3.17
CA VAL A 56 -2.38 2.71 -4.58
C VAL A 56 -3.57 3.65 -4.77
N LYS A 57 -3.47 4.54 -5.76
CA LYS A 57 -4.61 5.38 -6.16
C LYS A 57 -4.72 5.46 -7.67
N CYS A 58 -5.96 5.53 -8.14
CA CYS A 58 -6.28 5.68 -9.56
C CYS A 58 -6.01 7.09 -10.12
N SER A 59 -5.64 8.06 -9.27
CA SER A 59 -5.39 9.46 -9.64
C SER A 59 -4.33 10.06 -8.72
N PHE A 60 -3.70 11.16 -9.14
CA PHE A 60 -2.61 11.82 -8.43
C PHE A 60 -3.10 12.63 -7.20
N ARG A 61 -3.84 11.99 -6.29
CA ARG A 61 -4.35 12.59 -5.05
C ARG A 61 -3.38 12.37 -3.87
N ILE A 62 -2.11 12.73 -4.07
CA ILE A 62 -1.01 12.47 -3.13
C ILE A 62 -1.27 13.06 -1.73
N THR A 63 -1.94 14.21 -1.62
CA THR A 63 -2.28 14.84 -0.33
C THR A 63 -3.17 13.94 0.54
N LYS A 64 -4.08 13.17 -0.08
CA LYS A 64 -4.93 12.20 0.64
C LYS A 64 -4.10 11.02 1.13
N ALA A 65 -3.23 10.49 0.27
CA ALA A 65 -2.32 9.40 0.61
C ALA A 65 -1.38 9.78 1.77
N ARG A 66 -0.82 11.00 1.78
CA ARG A 66 -0.02 11.51 2.90
C ARG A 66 -0.79 11.56 4.23
N LYS A 67 -2.04 12.02 4.20
CA LYS A 67 -2.89 12.04 5.40
C LYS A 67 -3.17 10.63 5.92
N GLN A 68 -3.48 9.68 5.03
CA GLN A 68 -3.67 8.27 5.38
C GLN A 68 -2.39 7.68 5.99
N ALA A 69 -1.25 7.81 5.31
CA ALA A 69 0.05 7.34 5.79
C ALA A 69 0.40 7.85 7.20
N ARG A 70 0.18 9.15 7.47
CA ARG A 70 0.39 9.73 8.81
C ARG A 70 -0.52 9.11 9.88
N SER A 71 -1.75 8.77 9.53
CA SER A 71 -2.67 8.09 10.45
C SER A 71 -2.26 6.64 10.67
N LEU A 72 -1.89 5.93 9.60
CA LEU A 72 -1.50 4.52 9.66
C LEU A 72 -0.23 4.31 10.48
N ARG A 73 0.78 5.19 10.35
CA ARG A 73 2.01 5.13 11.15
C ARG A 73 1.75 5.06 12.66
N LYS A 74 0.66 5.66 13.15
CA LYS A 74 0.31 5.65 14.59
C LYS A 74 -0.28 4.33 15.09
N HIS A 75 -0.52 3.40 14.17
CA HIS A 75 -1.27 2.16 14.43
C HIS A 75 -0.51 0.91 13.99
N PHE A 76 0.72 1.06 13.51
CA PHE A 76 1.59 -0.04 13.15
C PHE A 76 2.59 -0.33 14.25
N ASP A 77 2.56 -1.57 14.73
CA ASP A 77 3.60 -2.14 15.61
C ASP A 77 4.69 -2.87 14.79
N LEU A 78 4.71 -2.67 13.46
CA LEU A 78 5.74 -3.22 12.57
C LEU A 78 6.82 -2.17 12.29
N PRO A 79 8.09 -2.59 12.11
CA PRO A 79 9.18 -1.71 11.68
C PRO A 79 9.00 -1.30 10.21
N ILE A 80 8.24 -0.23 9.99
CA ILE A 80 8.03 0.36 8.66
C ILE A 80 9.26 1.18 8.27
N ASN A 81 9.90 0.82 7.16
CA ASN A 81 11.05 1.54 6.59
C ASN A 81 10.56 2.69 5.69
N ASN A 82 9.79 2.36 4.64
CA ASN A 82 9.25 3.36 3.72
C ASN A 82 7.72 3.29 3.59
N ILE A 83 7.13 4.42 3.20
CA ILE A 83 5.74 4.47 2.75
C ILE A 83 5.72 5.14 1.38
N TYR A 84 5.17 4.45 0.40
CA TYR A 84 5.07 4.90 -0.97
C TYR A 84 3.63 5.20 -1.35
N PHE A 85 3.46 6.17 -2.23
CA PHE A 85 2.26 6.42 -3.00
C PHE A 85 2.49 5.97 -4.43
N TYR A 86 1.59 5.15 -4.95
CA TYR A 86 1.58 4.75 -6.34
C TYR A 86 0.35 5.27 -7.07
N CYS A 87 0.57 6.10 -8.10
CA CYS A 87 -0.48 6.57 -8.99
C CYS A 87 -0.56 5.64 -10.20
N GLY A 88 -1.56 4.76 -10.24
CA GLY A 88 -1.72 3.80 -11.34
C GLY A 88 -2.03 4.44 -12.69
N ALA A 89 -2.64 5.64 -12.72
CA ALA A 89 -2.90 6.37 -13.96
C ALA A 89 -1.62 6.87 -14.65
N THR A 90 -0.57 7.16 -13.89
CA THR A 90 0.70 7.68 -14.41
C THR A 90 1.87 6.72 -14.22
N SER A 91 1.61 5.54 -13.63
CA SER A 91 2.64 4.59 -13.16
C SER A 91 3.73 5.22 -12.29
N SER A 92 3.42 6.33 -11.61
CA SER A 92 4.40 7.06 -10.80
C SER A 92 4.43 6.54 -9.38
N LEU A 93 5.63 6.26 -8.87
CA LEU A 93 5.89 5.88 -7.49
C LEU A 93 6.58 7.04 -6.76
N VAL A 94 6.04 7.43 -5.60
CA VAL A 94 6.54 8.57 -4.82
C VAL A 94 6.71 8.15 -3.37
N LEU A 95 7.87 8.44 -2.77
CA LEU A 95 8.09 8.27 -1.32
C LEU A 95 7.34 9.37 -0.54
N LEU A 96 6.65 8.98 0.54
CA LEU A 96 5.79 9.87 1.36
C LEU A 96 6.43 10.32 2.68
#